data_AF-A0A6H0TPM0-F1
#
_entry.id   AF-A0A6H0TPM0-F1
#
_cell.length_a   1.000
_cell.length_b   1.000
_cell.length_c   1.000
_cell.angle_alpha   90.00
_cell.angle_beta   90.00
_cell.angle_gamma   90.00
#
_symmetry.space_group_name_H-M   'P 1'
#
loop_
_entity.id
_entity.type
_entity.pdbx_description
1 polymer ?
#
loop_
_entity_poly.entity_id
_entity_poly.type
_entity_poly.pdbx_seq_one_letter_code
_entity_poly.pdbx_strand_id
1 'polypeptide(L)'
;MSAISKARKFEVIYEMLEKGYTVTLLCAIAGVTRSGYYKWIKRHAVPSKKQLADTEFKKKILECHTKLRGIYGYRRIQVWLKATYNLHLNHKRIQRLMSELGIKAIIR
;
A
#
# COMPACT_ATOMS: atom_id res chain seq x y z
N MET A 1 24.75 -0.76 -15.70
CA MET A 1 23.96 0.32 -15.08
C MET A 1 22.53 -0.18 -14.90
N SER A 2 22.07 -0.34 -13.66
CA SER A 2 20.73 -0.89 -13.38
C SER A 2 19.64 0.06 -13.91
N ALA A 3 18.71 -0.45 -14.70
CA ALA A 3 17.60 0.33 -15.21
C ALA A 3 16.73 0.85 -14.04
N ILE A 4 16.73 2.17 -13.82
CA ILE A 4 15.88 2.81 -12.80
C ILE A 4 14.42 2.68 -13.24
N SER A 5 13.57 2.16 -12.35
CA SER A 5 12.14 1.97 -12.65
C SER A 5 11.44 3.32 -12.92
N LYS A 6 10.43 3.32 -13.80
CA LYS A 6 9.62 4.54 -14.08
C LYS A 6 8.97 5.10 -12.81
N ALA A 7 8.58 4.24 -11.86
CA ALA A 7 8.01 4.67 -10.59
C ALA A 7 9.00 5.49 -9.77
N ARG A 8 10.25 5.02 -9.66
CA ARG A 8 11.33 5.73 -8.95
C ARG A 8 11.63 7.09 -9.57
N LYS A 9 11.59 7.19 -10.90
CA LYS A 9 11.72 8.49 -11.60
C LYS A 9 10.60 9.45 -11.21
N PHE A 10 9.36 8.99 -11.11
CA PHE A 10 8.25 9.84 -10.71
C PHE A 10 8.29 10.26 -9.24
N GLU A 11 8.79 9.40 -8.33
CA GLU A 11 9.04 9.75 -6.93
C GLU A 11 10.06 10.90 -6.81
N VAL A 12 11.19 10.80 -7.52
CA VAL A 12 12.20 11.88 -7.52
C VAL A 12 11.63 13.18 -8.09
N ILE A 13 10.81 13.12 -9.15
CA ILE A 13 10.14 14.30 -9.70
C ILE A 13 9.21 14.94 -8.65
N TYR A 14 8.51 14.11 -7.86
CA TYR A 14 7.63 14.58 -6.78
C TYR A 14 8.41 15.30 -5.67
N GLU A 15 9.51 14.71 -5.19
CA GLU A 15 10.36 15.33 -4.16
C GLU A 15 11.01 16.63 -4.64
N MET A 16 11.40 16.71 -5.91
CA MET A 16 12.01 17.92 -6.47
C MET A 16 11.00 19.04 -6.72
N LEU A 17 9.70 18.73 -6.84
CA LEU A 17 8.66 19.76 -6.92
C LEU A 17 8.56 20.57 -5.62
N GLU A 18 8.74 19.93 -4.47
CA GLU A 18 8.75 20.62 -3.16
C GLU A 18 9.91 21.61 -3.03
N LYS A 19 10.97 21.43 -3.83
CA LYS A 19 12.13 22.34 -3.91
C LYS A 19 11.94 23.50 -4.91
N GLY A 20 10.77 23.62 -5.53
CA GLY A 20 10.42 24.74 -6.43
C GLY A 20 10.73 24.50 -7.91
N TYR A 21 11.13 23.30 -8.31
CA TYR A 21 11.38 22.99 -9.73
C TYR A 21 10.08 22.71 -10.50
N THR A 22 10.05 23.05 -11.80
CA THR A 22 8.85 22.82 -12.63
C THR A 22 8.74 21.37 -13.10
N VAL A 23 7.51 20.85 -13.16
CA VAL A 23 7.21 19.47 -13.65
C VAL A 23 7.80 19.24 -15.05
N THR A 24 7.72 20.25 -15.92
CA THR A 24 8.21 20.18 -17.30
C THR A 24 9.72 19.92 -17.36
N LEU A 25 10.49 20.67 -16.58
CA LEU A 25 11.95 20.52 -16.51
C LEU A 25 12.33 19.14 -15.97
N LEU A 26 11.72 18.73 -14.86
CA LEU A 26 12.00 17.46 -14.21
C LEU A 26 11.64 16.25 -15.07
N CYS A 27 10.52 16.32 -15.80
CA CYS A 27 10.12 15.29 -16.76
C CYS A 27 11.10 15.17 -17.93
N ALA A 28 11.61 16.30 -18.44
CA ALA A 28 12.62 16.33 -19.50
C ALA A 28 13.93 15.68 -19.05
N ILE A 29 14.43 16.06 -17.86
CA ILE A 29 15.67 15.49 -17.28
C ILE A 29 15.54 13.98 -17.05
N ALA A 30 14.41 13.51 -16.51
CA ALA A 30 14.19 12.11 -16.22
C ALA A 30 13.87 11.24 -17.46
N GLY A 31 13.64 11.87 -18.62
CA GLY A 31 13.24 11.21 -19.86
C GLY A 31 11.86 10.55 -19.76
N VAL A 32 10.91 11.22 -19.09
CA VAL A 32 9.53 10.74 -18.93
C VAL A 32 8.52 11.74 -19.46
N THR A 33 7.38 11.25 -19.96
CA THR A 33 6.30 12.11 -20.42
C THR A 33 5.54 12.74 -19.25
N ARG A 34 5.16 14.01 -19.37
CA ARG A 34 4.29 14.72 -18.40
C ARG A 34 2.98 13.98 -18.15
N SER A 35 2.34 13.45 -19.18
CA SER A 35 1.11 12.65 -19.06
C SER A 35 1.31 11.39 -18.22
N GLY A 36 2.46 10.73 -18.35
CA GLY A 36 2.88 9.61 -17.50
C GLY A 36 3.01 10.00 -16.03
N TYR A 37 3.63 11.14 -15.75
CA TYR A 37 3.77 11.70 -14.39
C TYR A 37 2.40 12.00 -13.77
N TYR A 38 1.54 12.75 -14.44
CA TYR A 38 0.19 13.07 -13.92
C TYR A 38 -0.67 11.81 -13.75
N LYS A 39 -0.54 10.81 -14.64
CA LYS A 39 -1.22 9.51 -14.48
C LYS A 39 -0.68 8.72 -13.28
N TRP A 40 0.61 8.87 -12.97
CA TRP A 40 1.21 8.28 -11.77
C TRP A 40 0.73 8.99 -10.51
N ILE A 41 0.75 10.33 -10.49
CA ILE A 41 0.18 11.18 -9.43
C ILE A 41 -1.28 10.81 -9.17
N LYS A 42 -2.13 10.74 -10.20
CA LYS A 42 -3.56 10.40 -10.02
C LYS A 42 -3.77 9.03 -9.36
N ARG A 43 -2.85 8.09 -9.57
CA ARG A 43 -2.89 6.74 -8.96
C ARG A 43 -2.32 6.68 -7.54
N HIS A 44 -1.41 7.59 -7.18
CA HIS A 44 -0.71 7.59 -5.88
C HIS A 44 -1.25 8.65 -4.92
N ALA A 45 -1.65 9.82 -5.41
CA ALA A 45 -2.18 10.93 -4.63
C ALA A 45 -3.65 10.71 -4.18
N VAL A 46 -4.41 9.90 -4.91
CA VAL A 46 -5.79 9.55 -4.52
C VAL A 46 -5.83 8.07 -4.16
N PRO A 47 -5.76 7.69 -2.87
CA PRO A 47 -6.04 6.32 -2.49
C PRO A 47 -7.47 6.00 -2.96
N SER A 48 -7.60 5.01 -3.84
CA SER A 48 -8.91 4.52 -4.25
C SER A 48 -9.73 4.16 -3.00
N LYS A 49 -11.06 4.31 -3.02
CA LYS A 49 -11.95 3.87 -1.91
C LYS A 49 -11.59 2.47 -1.39
N LYS A 50 -11.16 1.58 -2.30
CA LYS A 50 -10.68 0.24 -1.99
C LYS A 50 -9.35 0.22 -1.22
N GLN A 51 -8.39 1.08 -1.58
CA GLN A 51 -7.12 1.22 -0.86
C GLN A 51 -7.34 1.80 0.53
N LEU A 52 -8.22 2.80 0.67
CA LEU A 52 -8.56 3.36 1.98
C LEU A 52 -9.18 2.29 2.89
N ALA A 53 -10.14 1.52 2.36
CA ALA A 53 -10.71 0.38 3.08
C ALA A 53 -9.65 -0.69 3.42
N ASP A 54 -8.74 -1.00 2.49
CA ASP A 54 -7.64 -1.92 2.74
C ASP A 54 -6.70 -1.42 3.85
N THR A 55 -6.41 -0.11 3.91
CA THR A 55 -5.63 0.50 5.00
C THR A 55 -6.31 0.35 6.35
N GLU A 56 -7.62 0.58 6.42
CA GLU A 56 -8.40 0.37 7.64
C GLU A 56 -8.41 -1.11 8.05
N PHE A 57 -8.54 -2.04 7.10
CA PHE A 57 -8.44 -3.47 7.39
C PHE A 57 -7.04 -3.87 7.84
N LYS A 58 -5.98 -3.30 7.26
CA LYS A 58 -4.60 -3.53 7.70
C LYS A 58 -4.40 -3.12 9.16
N LYS A 59 -4.94 -1.98 9.59
CA LYS A 59 -4.88 -1.54 11.00
C LYS A 59 -5.54 -2.56 11.93
N LYS A 60 -6.74 -3.04 11.59
CA LYS A 60 -7.47 -4.05 12.40
C LYS A 60 -6.75 -5.41 12.44
N ILE A 61 -6.14 -5.81 11.32
CA ILE A 61 -5.32 -7.03 11.25
C ILE A 61 -4.08 -6.89 12.17
N LEU A 62 -3.43 -5.73 12.16
CA LEU A 62 -2.29 -5.44 13.02
C LEU A 62 -2.69 -5.45 14.50
N GLU A 63 -3.82 -4.83 14.85
CA GLU A 63 -4.38 -4.85 16.21
C GLU A 63 -4.60 -6.28 16.70
N CYS A 64 -5.25 -7.12 15.88
CA CYS A 64 -5.42 -8.54 16.15
C CYS A 64 -4.09 -9.24 16.40
N HIS A 65 -3.12 -8.99 15.52
CA HIS A 65 -1.80 -9.61 15.58
C HIS A 65 -1.05 -9.23 16.86
N THR A 66 -1.03 -7.94 17.24
CA THR A 66 -0.39 -7.47 18.47
C THR A 66 -1.09 -8.01 19.71
N LYS A 67 -2.42 -7.97 19.76
CA LYS A 67 -3.21 -8.44 20.90
C LYS A 67 -3.01 -9.92 21.19
N LEU A 68 -2.83 -10.71 20.13
CA LEU A 68 -2.68 -12.16 20.21
C LEU A 68 -1.24 -12.63 19.98
N ARG A 69 -0.26 -11.72 20.10
CA ARG A 69 1.18 -11.98 19.95
C ARG A 69 1.52 -12.81 18.70
N GLY A 70 0.81 -12.56 17.61
CA GLY A 70 1.02 -13.24 16.33
C GLY A 70 0.65 -14.71 16.25
N ILE A 71 -0.09 -15.24 17.22
CA ILE A 71 -0.56 -16.63 17.19
C ILE A 71 -1.53 -16.88 16.01
N TYR A 72 -2.34 -15.89 15.64
CA TYR A 72 -3.38 -16.09 14.65
C TYR A 72 -2.88 -15.91 13.22
N GLY A 73 -3.10 -16.93 12.39
CA GLY A 73 -2.99 -16.83 10.93
C GLY A 73 -4.25 -16.28 10.27
N TYR A 74 -4.19 -16.08 8.95
CA TYR A 74 -5.22 -15.40 8.16
C TYR A 74 -6.65 -15.97 8.35
N ARG A 75 -6.79 -17.29 8.54
CA ARG A 75 -8.09 -17.93 8.82
C ARG A 75 -8.66 -17.55 10.18
N ARG A 76 -7.83 -17.55 11.23
CA ARG A 76 -8.26 -17.18 12.58
C ARG A 76 -8.49 -15.67 12.69
N ILE A 77 -7.68 -14.87 12.01
CA ILE A 77 -7.90 -13.42 11.88
C ILE A 77 -9.24 -13.14 11.19
N GLN A 78 -9.64 -13.91 10.17
CA GLN A 78 -10.97 -13.77 9.56
C GLN A 78 -12.09 -13.97 10.57
N VAL A 79 -12.03 -15.02 11.38
CA VAL A 79 -13.03 -15.30 12.42
C VAL A 79 -13.04 -14.18 13.46
N TRP A 80 -11.88 -13.71 13.89
CA TRP A 80 -11.75 -12.62 14.84
C TRP A 80 -12.32 -11.31 14.30
N LEU A 81 -12.00 -10.94 13.05
CA LEU A 81 -12.54 -9.73 12.41
C LEU A 81 -14.07 -9.79 12.25
N LYS A 82 -14.61 -10.98 11.97
CA LYS A 82 -16.05 -11.20 11.93
C LYS A 82 -16.67 -11.04 13.32
N ALA A 83 -16.09 -11.65 14.35
CA ALA A 83 -16.63 -11.60 15.71
C ALA A 83 -16.53 -10.20 16.35
N THR A 84 -15.43 -9.48 16.13
CA THR A 84 -15.16 -8.21 16.81
C THR A 84 -15.73 -6.99 16.09
N TYR A 85 -15.75 -7.00 14.75
CA TYR A 85 -16.16 -5.83 13.96
C TYR A 85 -17.28 -6.12 12.96
N ASN A 86 -17.87 -7.33 12.99
CA ASN A 86 -18.87 -7.77 12.02
C ASN A 86 -18.42 -7.62 10.55
N LEU A 87 -17.11 -7.79 10.30
CA LEU A 87 -16.52 -7.60 8.98
C LEU A 87 -16.42 -8.93 8.22
N HIS A 88 -17.14 -9.00 7.10
CA HIS A 88 -17.12 -10.15 6.20
C HIS A 88 -16.09 -9.97 5.09
N LEU A 89 -14.83 -10.34 5.38
CA LEU A 89 -13.74 -10.31 4.42
C LEU A 89 -13.41 -11.71 3.90
N ASN A 90 -13.10 -11.82 2.62
CA ASN A 90 -12.60 -13.05 2.01
C ASN A 90 -11.20 -13.37 2.57
N HIS A 91 -10.95 -14.63 2.91
CA HIS A 91 -9.66 -15.11 3.41
C HIS A 91 -8.49 -14.77 2.48
N LYS A 92 -8.69 -14.80 1.15
CA LYS A 92 -7.65 -14.41 0.16
C LYS A 92 -7.26 -12.94 0.29
N ARG A 93 -8.23 -12.07 0.60
CA ARG A 93 -7.98 -10.64 0.82
C ARG A 93 -7.17 -10.44 2.09
N ILE A 94 -7.53 -11.12 3.18
CA ILE A 94 -6.78 -11.05 4.44
C ILE A 94 -5.36 -11.56 4.25
N GLN A 95 -5.17 -12.70 3.58
CA GLN A 95 -3.86 -13.26 3.28
C GLN A 95 -2.99 -12.29 2.48
N ARG A 96 -3.54 -11.64 1.44
CA ARG A 96 -2.84 -10.59 0.70
C ARG A 96 -2.44 -9.42 1.60
N LEU A 97 -3.37 -8.91 2.42
CA LEU A 97 -3.09 -7.77 3.31
C LEU A 97 -2.03 -8.12 4.39
N MET A 98 -2.07 -9.33 4.94
CA MET A 98 -1.01 -9.82 5.85
C MET A 98 0.34 -9.91 5.16
N SER A 99 0.37 -10.39 3.90
CA SER A 99 1.61 -10.48 3.12
C SER A 99 2.18 -9.10 2.83
N GLU A 100 1.34 -8.13 2.48
CA GLU A 100 1.75 -6.73 2.30
C GLU A 100 2.26 -6.06 3.59
N LEU A 101 1.79 -6.53 4.76
CA LEU A 101 2.28 -6.08 6.07
C LEU A 101 3.51 -6.86 6.55
N GLY A 102 3.94 -7.91 5.84
CA GLY A 102 5.04 -8.78 6.27
C GLY A 102 4.69 -9.66 7.48
N ILE A 103 3.40 -9.78 7.83
CA ILE A 103 2.95 -10.48 9.03
C ILE A 103 2.70 -11.96 8.73
N LYS A 104 3.22 -12.83 9.59
CA LYS A 104 3.00 -14.29 9.54
C LYS A 104 2.51 -14.80 10.88
N ALA A 105 1.75 -15.89 10.86
CA ALA A 105 1.41 -16.60 12.08
C ALA A 105 2.67 -17.23 12.65
N ILE A 106 2.85 -17.14 13.97
CA ILE A 106 3.94 -17.80 14.68
C ILE A 106 3.70 -19.32 14.72
N ILE A 107 2.44 -19.73 14.84
CA ILE A 107 2.05 -21.13 14.96
C ILE A 107 1.54 -21.64 13.59
N ARG A 108 1.97 -22.85 13.22
CA ARG A 108 1.61 -23.53 11.97
C ARG A 108 0.20 -24.08 11.98
#